data_AF-A0AAV9VGU6-F1
#
_entry.id   AF-A0AAV9VGU6-F1
#
_cell.length_a   1.000
_cell.length_b   1.000
_cell.length_c   1.000
_cell.angle_alpha   90.00
_cell.angle_beta   90.00
_cell.angle_gamma   90.00
#
_symmetry.space_group_name_H-M   'P 1'
#
loop_
_entity.id
_entity.type
_entity.pdbx_description
1 polymer ?
#
loop_
_entity_poly.entity_id
_entity_poly.type
_entity_poly.pdbx_seq_one_letter_code
_entity_poly.pdbx_strand_id
1 'polypeptide(L)'
;MTRTTRRSVDKDRPKAEEMPPPPPPAAKPSTATLPEQSEAPITVHKRIRAPLLDKVFERSLKASLSGITPEAWNKCFPTPTARRPEQMKEVRKKFCEIYELNVRKNFQDIVSSRKLLASLDNLDILISEAHSRKDQYLKENPQAPLPMDPPPKPTPVDKEKEAEKQKPEEKPIEASLAEEKDTKKSDVEAKERSGPPLPIPIHELKAEDLYMSHLYPILQLQSSRLESLKQAQQASIDILIKRRKEQQAEIKELIATLEKRLRVVDEAAEGVKEILEMDGDEEMTEV
;
A
#
# COMPACT_ATOMS: atom_id res chain seq x y z
N MET A 1 64.85 8.51 -31.18
CA MET A 1 65.95 7.53 -31.03
C MET A 1 65.49 6.62 -29.89
N THR A 2 65.17 5.35 -30.03
CA THR A 2 65.84 4.26 -30.75
C THR A 2 64.83 3.16 -31.14
N ARG A 3 65.05 2.55 -32.30
CA ARG A 3 64.46 1.28 -32.73
C ARG A 3 65.00 0.15 -31.85
N THR A 4 64.22 -0.88 -31.55
CA THR A 4 64.74 -2.25 -31.41
C THR A 4 63.67 -3.27 -31.83
N THR A 5 64.11 -4.18 -32.69
CA THR A 5 63.41 -5.25 -33.37
C THR A 5 63.56 -6.57 -32.61
N ARG A 6 62.62 -7.53 -32.77
CA ARG A 6 62.86 -8.99 -32.87
C ARG A 6 61.50 -9.69 -33.04
N ARG A 7 61.18 -10.27 -34.20
CA ARG A 7 61.62 -11.54 -34.83
C ARG A 7 60.80 -12.74 -34.33
N SER A 8 60.04 -13.32 -35.26
CA SER A 8 59.35 -14.62 -35.23
C SER A 8 60.25 -15.79 -34.79
N VAL A 9 59.67 -16.86 -34.23
CA VAL A 9 59.32 -18.17 -34.86
C VAL A 9 58.81 -19.13 -33.75
N ASP A 10 58.19 -20.25 -34.16
CA ASP A 10 57.67 -21.44 -33.44
C ASP A 10 56.15 -21.38 -33.20
N LYS A 11 55.25 -22.11 -33.89
CA LYS A 11 55.26 -23.42 -34.59
C LYS A 11 55.49 -24.61 -33.66
N ASP A 12 54.45 -25.03 -32.91
CA ASP A 12 53.85 -26.38 -33.03
C ASP A 12 52.72 -26.65 -31.99
N ARG A 13 51.56 -27.14 -32.51
CA ARG A 13 50.60 -28.11 -31.90
C ARG A 13 49.57 -27.66 -30.83
N PRO A 14 48.41 -28.35 -30.66
CA PRO A 14 47.38 -28.78 -31.62
C PRO A 14 46.00 -28.09 -31.37
N LYS A 15 45.08 -28.25 -32.33
CA LYS A 15 43.72 -27.69 -32.37
C LYS A 15 42.82 -28.33 -31.30
N ALA A 16 42.39 -27.54 -30.30
CA ALA A 16 41.32 -27.89 -29.37
C ALA A 16 40.00 -27.26 -29.82
N GLU A 17 38.93 -28.04 -29.69
CA GLU A 17 37.56 -27.71 -30.06
C GLU A 17 37.05 -26.39 -29.47
N GLU A 18 36.33 -25.67 -30.31
CA GLU A 18 35.73 -24.37 -30.05
C GLU A 18 34.44 -24.54 -29.22
N MET A 19 34.53 -24.23 -27.93
CA MET A 19 33.37 -23.95 -27.07
C MET A 19 32.77 -22.57 -27.42
N PRO A 20 31.44 -22.39 -27.37
CA PRO A 20 30.81 -21.10 -27.62
C PRO A 20 31.16 -20.06 -26.51
N PRO A 21 31.22 -18.76 -26.86
CA PRO A 21 31.78 -17.71 -26.00
C PRO A 21 30.90 -17.34 -24.79
N PRO A 22 31.50 -16.88 -23.67
CA PRO A 22 30.77 -16.38 -22.51
C PRO A 22 30.13 -15.00 -22.78
N PRO A 23 28.95 -14.71 -22.20
CA PRO A 23 28.32 -13.40 -22.32
C PRO A 23 29.07 -12.30 -21.52
N PRO A 24 29.02 -11.03 -21.96
CA PRO A 24 29.80 -9.93 -21.38
C PRO A 24 29.33 -9.52 -19.96
N PRO A 25 30.22 -8.94 -19.14
CA PRO A 25 29.90 -8.49 -17.78
C PRO A 25 29.05 -7.20 -17.81
N ALA A 26 27.80 -7.32 -17.38
CA ALA A 26 26.92 -6.17 -17.18
C ALA A 26 27.28 -5.40 -15.90
N ALA A 27 27.05 -4.10 -15.98
CA ALA A 27 27.53 -3.04 -15.12
C ALA A 27 27.03 -3.04 -13.66
N LYS A 28 27.74 -2.23 -12.87
CA LYS A 28 27.60 -1.90 -11.45
C LYS A 28 26.14 -1.62 -11.01
N PRO A 29 25.78 -1.91 -9.74
CA PRO A 29 24.46 -1.63 -9.21
C PRO A 29 24.25 -0.12 -9.02
N SER A 30 23.41 0.47 -9.87
CA SER A 30 22.80 1.77 -9.59
C SER A 30 21.80 1.62 -8.44
N THR A 31 21.99 2.47 -7.43
CA THR A 31 21.10 2.75 -6.31
C THR A 31 19.65 2.85 -6.79
N ALA A 32 18.82 1.87 -6.41
CA ALA A 32 17.40 1.88 -6.70
C ALA A 32 16.71 2.91 -5.78
N THR A 33 16.31 4.02 -6.39
CA THR A 33 15.32 4.98 -5.91
C THR A 33 14.04 4.23 -5.50
N LEU A 34 13.45 4.64 -4.37
CA LEU A 34 12.16 4.15 -3.87
C LEU A 34 11.06 4.23 -4.95
N PRO A 35 10.08 3.32 -4.96
CA PRO A 35 8.94 3.41 -5.86
C PRO A 35 8.12 4.67 -5.56
N GLU A 36 8.16 5.57 -6.53
CA GLU A 36 7.33 6.75 -6.72
C GLU A 36 5.85 6.33 -6.66
N GLN A 37 5.12 6.97 -5.75
CA GLN A 37 3.69 6.77 -5.59
C GLN A 37 3.00 7.03 -6.92
N SER A 38 2.22 6.07 -7.40
CA SER A 38 1.33 6.25 -8.53
C SER A 38 0.37 7.41 -8.24
N GLU A 39 0.62 8.57 -8.84
CA GLU A 39 -0.33 9.68 -8.89
C GLU A 39 -1.50 9.25 -9.80
N ALA A 40 -2.49 8.59 -9.21
CA ALA A 40 -3.83 8.61 -9.75
C ALA A 40 -4.29 10.08 -9.87
N PRO A 41 -5.07 10.44 -10.90
CA PRO A 41 -5.47 11.81 -11.15
C PRO A 41 -6.21 12.34 -9.93
N ILE A 42 -5.58 13.30 -9.25
CA ILE A 42 -6.08 13.98 -8.07
C ILE A 42 -7.33 14.72 -8.52
N THR A 43 -8.50 14.10 -8.37
CA THR A 43 -9.75 14.84 -8.37
C THR A 43 -9.56 15.95 -7.36
N VAL A 44 -9.70 17.20 -7.81
CA VAL A 44 -9.54 18.42 -7.01
C VAL A 44 -10.42 18.31 -5.78
N HIS A 45 -9.91 17.69 -4.72
CA HIS A 45 -10.56 17.65 -3.43
C HIS A 45 -10.68 19.11 -3.04
N LYS A 46 -11.91 19.63 -3.00
CA LYS A 46 -12.15 21.04 -2.72
C LYS A 46 -11.58 21.33 -1.34
N ARG A 47 -10.36 21.87 -1.27
CA ARG A 47 -9.68 22.28 -0.04
C ARG A 47 -10.39 23.50 0.51
N ILE A 48 -11.44 23.28 1.28
CA ILE A 48 -12.35 24.32 1.75
C ILE A 48 -11.97 24.75 3.16
N ARG A 49 -11.44 23.84 3.98
CA ARG A 49 -11.26 24.10 5.42
C ARG A 49 -10.07 25.00 5.73
N ALA A 50 -8.94 24.79 5.07
CA ALA A 50 -7.77 25.65 5.19
C ALA A 50 -8.12 27.16 4.97
N PRO A 51 -8.70 27.56 3.81
CA PRO A 51 -9.07 28.96 3.61
C PRO A 51 -10.24 29.42 4.49
N LEU A 52 -11.07 28.51 4.98
CA LEU A 52 -12.13 28.85 5.95
C LEU A 52 -11.54 29.22 7.31
N LEU A 53 -10.50 28.51 7.76
CA LEU A 53 -9.79 28.82 9.00
C LEU A 53 -9.23 30.24 8.95
N ASP A 54 -8.55 30.60 7.85
CA ASP A 54 -8.02 31.95 7.65
C ASP A 54 -9.14 33.00 7.67
N LYS A 55 -10.28 32.73 7.03
CA LYS A 55 -11.45 33.63 7.06
C LYS A 55 -12.01 33.82 8.46
N VAL A 56 -12.09 32.75 9.25
CA VAL A 56 -12.58 32.81 10.64
C VAL A 56 -11.59 33.59 11.50
N PHE A 57 -10.29 33.35 11.33
CA PHE A 57 -9.23 34.10 12.01
C PHE A 57 -9.32 35.60 11.70
N GLU A 58 -9.35 35.99 10.43
CA GLU A 58 -9.47 37.40 10.02
C GLU A 58 -10.73 38.07 10.56
N ARG A 59 -11.86 37.34 10.56
CA ARG A 59 -13.11 37.84 11.12
C ARG A 59 -12.98 38.07 12.63
N SER A 60 -12.36 37.15 13.36
CA SER A 60 -12.16 37.26 14.81
C SER A 60 -11.19 38.38 15.20
N LEU A 61 -10.12 38.58 14.42
CA LEU A 61 -9.14 39.64 14.63
C LEU A 61 -9.78 41.01 14.40
N LYS A 62 -10.53 41.17 13.30
CA LYS A 62 -11.29 42.40 13.02
C LYS A 62 -12.34 42.70 14.09
N ALA A 63 -13.06 41.68 14.54
CA ALA A 63 -14.03 41.84 15.64
C ALA A 63 -13.34 42.31 16.93
N SER A 64 -12.18 41.72 17.28
CA SER A 64 -11.40 42.09 18.47
C SER A 64 -10.89 43.53 18.39
N LEU A 65 -10.35 43.94 17.24
CA LEU A 65 -9.87 45.32 17.02
C LEU A 65 -11.01 46.34 17.00
N SER A 66 -12.20 45.96 16.50
CA SER A 66 -13.37 46.84 16.49
C SER A 66 -13.88 47.19 17.90
N GLY A 67 -13.63 46.31 18.89
CA GLY A 67 -13.96 46.56 20.29
C GLY A 67 -13.11 47.65 20.94
N ILE A 68 -11.93 47.93 20.39
CA ILE A 68 -11.04 49.01 20.86
C ILE A 68 -11.54 50.31 20.24
N THR A 69 -12.66 50.84 20.69
CA THR A 69 -13.22 52.12 20.23
C THR A 69 -12.52 53.31 20.88
N PRO A 70 -12.50 54.51 20.24
CA PRO A 70 -11.90 55.69 20.85
C PRO A 70 -12.61 56.07 22.17
N GLU A 71 -13.91 55.85 22.25
CA GLU A 71 -14.71 56.17 23.44
C GLU A 71 -14.38 55.26 24.62
N ALA A 72 -14.30 53.94 24.39
CA ALA A 72 -13.89 52.99 25.43
C ALA A 72 -12.46 53.28 25.89
N TRP A 73 -11.56 53.59 24.95
CA TRP A 73 -10.18 53.95 25.24
C TRP A 73 -10.05 55.23 26.08
N ASN A 74 -10.79 56.28 25.72
CA ASN A 74 -10.77 57.56 26.43
C ASN A 74 -11.39 57.48 27.84
N LYS A 75 -12.38 56.60 28.04
CA LYS A 75 -12.96 56.33 29.37
C LYS A 75 -11.95 55.69 30.32
N CYS A 76 -11.09 54.80 29.81
CA CYS A 76 -10.03 54.17 30.62
C CYS A 76 -8.88 55.13 30.95
N PHE A 77 -8.66 56.17 30.14
CA PHE A 77 -7.56 57.13 30.30
C PHE A 77 -8.04 58.59 30.24
N PRO A 78 -8.83 59.06 31.21
CA PRO A 78 -9.42 60.39 31.16
C PRO A 78 -8.37 61.52 31.26
N THR A 79 -7.37 61.39 32.14
CA THR A 79 -6.35 62.43 32.36
C THR A 79 -5.40 62.62 31.17
N PRO A 80 -4.84 61.55 30.55
CA PRO A 80 -4.02 61.67 29.34
C PRO A 80 -4.79 62.21 28.14
N THR A 81 -6.04 61.79 27.96
CA THR A 81 -6.90 62.26 26.85
C THR A 81 -7.21 63.75 26.97
N ALA A 82 -7.42 64.28 28.17
CA ALA A 82 -7.67 65.70 28.39
C ALA A 82 -6.42 66.57 28.12
N ARG A 83 -5.22 66.08 28.44
CA ARG A 83 -3.97 66.85 28.25
C ARG A 83 -3.41 66.75 26.84
N ARG A 84 -3.43 65.57 26.21
CA ARG A 84 -2.85 65.32 24.88
C ARG A 84 -3.65 64.26 24.11
N PRO A 85 -4.77 64.65 23.49
CA PRO A 85 -5.62 63.71 22.75
C PRO A 85 -4.92 63.12 21.52
N GLU A 86 -4.05 63.89 20.84
CA GLU A 86 -3.33 63.43 19.65
C GLU A 86 -2.35 62.28 19.96
N GLN A 87 -1.63 62.37 21.08
CA GLN A 87 -0.72 61.29 21.50
C GLN A 87 -1.49 60.01 21.87
N MET A 88 -2.65 60.13 22.52
CA MET A 88 -3.46 58.96 22.86
C MET A 88 -4.06 58.27 21.62
N LYS A 89 -4.43 59.04 20.59
CA LYS A 89 -4.83 58.48 19.29
C LYS A 89 -3.68 57.71 18.64
N GLU A 90 -2.46 58.27 18.67
CA GLU A 90 -1.28 57.64 18.12
C GLU A 90 -0.90 56.35 18.88
N VAL A 91 -0.96 56.36 20.21
CA VAL A 91 -0.71 55.17 21.04
C VAL A 91 -1.73 54.07 20.75
N ARG A 92 -3.02 54.39 20.67
CA ARG A 92 -4.06 53.41 20.32
C ARG A 92 -3.81 52.82 18.92
N LYS A 93 -3.45 53.67 17.95
CA LYS A 93 -3.13 53.21 16.58
C LYS A 93 -1.95 52.25 16.59
N LYS A 94 -0.83 52.63 17.22
CA LYS A 94 0.37 51.78 17.38
C LYS A 94 0.05 50.48 18.10
N PHE A 95 -0.79 50.52 19.13
CA PHE A 95 -1.23 49.34 19.85
C PHE A 95 -1.99 48.37 18.93
N CYS A 96 -2.97 48.85 18.17
CA CYS A 96 -3.72 48.03 17.23
C CYS A 96 -2.80 47.42 16.15
N GLU A 97 -1.86 48.20 15.60
CA GLU A 97 -0.90 47.73 14.59
C GLU A 97 0.04 46.63 15.14
N ILE A 98 0.63 46.87 16.32
CA ILE A 98 1.55 45.90 16.96
C ILE A 98 0.79 44.64 17.37
N TYR A 99 -0.41 44.79 17.93
CA TYR A 99 -1.26 43.66 18.32
C TYR A 99 -1.62 42.80 17.10
N GLU A 100 -2.08 43.43 16.01
CA GLU A 100 -2.40 42.72 14.77
C GLU A 100 -1.20 41.97 14.21
N LEU A 101 -0.03 42.62 14.12
CA LEU A 101 1.20 42.01 13.64
C LEU A 101 1.59 40.80 14.49
N ASN A 102 1.59 40.94 15.82
CA ASN A 102 1.97 39.87 16.73
C ASN A 102 0.99 38.70 16.68
N VAL A 103 -0.31 38.94 16.63
CA VAL A 103 -1.33 37.89 16.55
C VAL A 103 -1.23 37.14 15.22
N ARG A 104 -1.06 37.85 14.09
CA ARG A 104 -0.83 37.24 12.78
C ARG A 104 0.43 36.37 12.78
N LYS A 105 1.54 36.87 13.34
CA LYS A 105 2.80 36.13 13.43
C LYS A 105 2.66 34.86 14.29
N ASN A 106 2.08 34.97 15.48
CA ASN A 106 1.86 33.83 16.36
C ASN A 106 0.90 32.80 15.73
N PHE A 107 -0.13 33.25 15.02
CA PHE A 107 -1.03 32.35 14.30
C PHE A 107 -0.28 31.57 13.22
N GLN A 108 0.54 32.25 12.40
CA GLN A 108 1.34 31.60 11.37
C GLN A 108 2.33 30.58 11.97
N ASP A 109 2.96 30.90 13.11
CA ASP A 109 3.87 30.00 13.80
C ASP A 109 3.16 28.75 14.36
N ILE A 110 1.95 28.91 14.90
CA ILE A 110 1.12 27.77 15.35
C ILE A 110 0.68 26.91 14.16
N VAL A 111 0.29 27.54 13.05
CA VAL A 111 -0.14 26.83 11.84
C VAL A 111 1.02 26.05 11.21
N SER A 112 2.22 26.62 11.19
CA SER A 112 3.42 25.97 10.63
C SER A 112 3.95 24.85 11.54
N SER A 113 4.10 25.11 12.84
CA SER A 113 4.62 24.13 13.82
C SER A 113 3.77 22.87 13.87
N ARG A 114 2.44 23.00 13.75
CA ARG A 114 1.51 21.86 13.77
C ARG A 114 1.20 21.29 12.39
N LYS A 115 1.77 21.85 11.32
CA LYS A 115 1.46 21.49 9.92
C LYS A 115 -0.06 21.46 9.67
N LEU A 116 -0.78 22.41 10.24
CA LEU A 116 -2.23 22.33 10.37
C LEU A 116 -2.93 22.40 9.01
N LEU A 117 -2.42 23.22 8.08
CA LEU A 117 -2.96 23.29 6.72
C LEU A 117 -2.89 21.95 6.00
N ALA A 118 -1.75 21.27 6.08
CA ALA A 118 -1.59 19.94 5.49
C ALA A 118 -2.55 18.91 6.13
N SER A 119 -2.77 19.01 7.44
CA SER A 119 -3.73 18.13 8.13
C SER A 119 -5.18 18.38 7.72
N LEU A 120 -5.57 19.65 7.52
CA LEU A 120 -6.91 20.02 7.07
C LEU A 120 -7.15 19.62 5.61
N ASP A 121 -6.14 19.79 4.77
CA ASP A 121 -6.18 19.32 3.38
C ASP A 121 -6.32 17.80 3.33
N ASN A 122 -5.55 17.06 4.14
CA ASN A 122 -5.68 15.61 4.25
C ASN A 122 -7.06 15.17 4.76
N LEU A 123 -7.63 15.90 5.72
CA LEU A 123 -8.98 15.65 6.20
C LEU A 123 -10.04 15.88 5.10
N ASP A 124 -9.88 16.90 4.28
CA ASP A 124 -10.77 17.16 3.13
C ASP A 124 -10.69 16.02 2.10
N ILE A 125 -9.49 15.48 1.85
CA ILE A 125 -9.27 14.28 1.01
C ILE A 125 -10.02 13.08 1.60
N LEU A 126 -9.75 12.72 2.86
CA LEU A 126 -10.35 11.56 3.52
C LEU A 126 -11.89 11.61 3.55
N ILE A 127 -12.46 12.79 3.77
CA ILE A 127 -13.93 12.95 3.79
C ILE A 127 -14.52 12.81 2.39
N SER A 128 -13.88 13.36 1.37
CA SER A 128 -14.36 13.18 0.01
C SER A 128 -14.24 11.74 -0.48
N GLU A 129 -13.19 11.01 -0.10
CA GLU A 129 -13.08 9.57 -0.33
C GLU A 129 -14.19 8.82 0.39
N ALA A 130 -14.47 9.15 1.65
CA ALA A 130 -15.54 8.53 2.43
C ALA A 130 -16.92 8.78 1.80
N HIS A 131 -17.20 10.00 1.32
CA HIS A 131 -18.42 10.30 0.56
C HIS A 131 -18.49 9.48 -0.72
N SER A 132 -17.40 9.41 -1.50
CA SER A 132 -17.34 8.61 -2.72
C SER A 132 -17.64 7.12 -2.45
N ARG A 133 -17.04 6.53 -1.41
CA ARG A 133 -17.30 5.14 -1.02
C ARG A 133 -18.74 4.93 -0.55
N LYS A 134 -19.31 5.88 0.18
CA LYS A 134 -20.72 5.85 0.59
C LYS A 134 -21.65 5.90 -0.62
N ASP A 135 -21.38 6.78 -1.58
CA ASP A 135 -22.19 6.92 -2.79
C ASP A 135 -22.10 5.68 -3.68
N GLN A 136 -20.91 5.09 -3.80
CA GLN A 136 -20.70 3.80 -4.46
C GLN A 136 -21.50 2.68 -3.77
N TYR A 137 -21.40 2.57 -2.44
CA TYR A 137 -22.16 1.58 -1.68
C TYR A 137 -23.67 1.73 -1.84
N LEU A 138 -24.19 2.97 -1.81
CA LEU A 138 -25.61 3.26 -2.03
C LEU A 138 -26.06 2.94 -3.46
N LYS A 139 -25.19 3.09 -4.45
CA LYS A 139 -25.46 2.73 -5.85
C LYS A 139 -25.50 1.21 -6.04
N GLU A 140 -24.61 0.48 -5.38
CA GLU A 140 -24.55 -0.98 -5.42
C GLU A 140 -25.65 -1.65 -4.58
N ASN A 141 -26.05 -1.00 -3.47
CA ASN A 141 -27.10 -1.46 -2.57
C ASN A 141 -28.21 -0.40 -2.45
N PRO A 142 -29.17 -0.37 -3.40
CA PRO A 142 -30.25 0.63 -3.42
C PRO A 142 -31.29 0.45 -2.29
N GLN A 143 -31.16 -0.58 -1.46
CA GLN A 143 -31.98 -0.74 -0.27
C GLN A 143 -31.65 0.40 0.70
N ALA A 144 -32.63 1.28 0.93
CA ALA A 144 -32.48 2.42 1.81
C ALA A 144 -31.87 1.99 3.15
N PRO A 145 -30.77 2.60 3.60
CA PRO A 145 -30.29 2.41 4.96
C PRO A 145 -31.45 2.72 5.89
N LEU A 146 -31.80 1.78 6.78
CA LEU A 146 -32.78 2.06 7.81
C LEU A 146 -32.33 3.33 8.55
N PRO A 147 -33.25 4.28 8.79
CA PRO A 147 -32.90 5.53 9.45
C PRO A 147 -32.22 5.19 10.77
N MET A 148 -30.97 5.64 10.93
CA MET A 148 -30.37 5.71 12.25
C MET A 148 -31.31 6.57 13.09
N ASP A 149 -32.04 5.94 14.02
CA ASP A 149 -32.90 6.67 14.93
C ASP A 149 -32.02 7.71 15.65
N PRO A 150 -32.35 9.01 15.59
CA PRO A 150 -31.59 10.02 16.29
C PRO A 150 -31.60 9.68 17.79
N PRO A 151 -30.46 9.85 18.49
CA PRO A 151 -30.41 9.57 19.92
C PRO A 151 -31.53 10.33 20.61
N PRO A 152 -32.30 9.67 21.52
CA PRO A 152 -33.42 10.31 22.17
C PRO A 152 -32.94 11.58 22.86
N LYS A 153 -33.55 12.71 22.49
CA LYS A 153 -33.35 13.97 23.22
C LYS A 153 -33.68 13.70 24.69
N PRO A 154 -32.83 14.12 25.64
CA PRO A 154 -33.19 14.04 27.05
C PRO A 154 -34.41 14.93 27.29
N THR A 155 -35.56 14.31 27.54
CA THR A 155 -36.70 15.02 28.11
C THR A 155 -36.39 15.35 29.58
N PRO A 156 -36.69 16.57 30.06
CA PRO A 156 -36.41 16.96 31.44
C PRO A 156 -37.27 16.13 32.40
N VAL A 157 -36.62 15.44 33.34
CA VAL A 157 -37.31 14.89 34.51
C VAL A 157 -37.53 16.04 35.49
N ASP A 158 -38.80 16.28 35.77
CA ASP A 158 -39.28 17.23 36.76
C ASP A 158 -38.78 16.90 38.17
N LYS A 159 -38.30 17.94 38.85
CA LYS A 159 -38.42 18.27 40.28
C LYS A 159 -38.52 17.12 41.29
N GLU A 160 -37.45 16.96 42.07
CA GLU A 160 -37.53 16.52 43.47
C GLU A 160 -36.87 17.56 44.40
N LYS A 161 -37.63 17.97 45.43
CA LYS A 161 -37.25 18.58 46.71
C LYS A 161 -38.55 18.56 47.53
N GLU A 162 -38.64 18.16 48.79
CA GLU A 162 -37.67 17.84 49.85
C GLU A 162 -38.51 17.32 51.06
N ALA A 163 -37.84 16.92 52.15
CA ALA A 163 -38.32 16.55 53.50
C ALA A 163 -38.50 15.04 53.76
N GLU A 164 -37.51 14.33 54.33
CA GLU A 164 -37.03 14.34 55.75
C GLU A 164 -37.85 13.40 56.65
N LYS A 165 -37.23 12.34 57.21
CA LYS A 165 -37.05 12.08 58.66
C LYS A 165 -36.48 10.67 59.00
N GLN A 166 -35.27 10.67 59.60
CA GLN A 166 -34.72 9.89 60.75
C GLN A 166 -34.72 8.34 60.83
N LYS A 167 -33.49 7.76 60.76
CA LYS A 167 -32.74 6.75 61.60
C LYS A 167 -33.44 6.00 62.77
N PRO A 168 -32.81 4.97 63.43
CA PRO A 168 -31.73 3.98 63.11
C PRO A 168 -32.06 2.51 63.58
N GLU A 169 -31.02 1.64 63.64
CA GLU A 169 -30.89 0.28 64.28
C GLU A 169 -31.00 -0.90 63.29
N GLU A 170 -30.16 -1.95 63.25
CA GLU A 170 -28.99 -2.44 64.00
C GLU A 170 -28.25 -3.46 63.07
N LYS A 171 -26.95 -3.71 63.31
CA LYS A 171 -26.07 -4.72 62.67
C LYS A 171 -26.27 -6.12 63.34
N PRO A 172 -25.51 -7.18 63.00
CA PRO A 172 -25.01 -7.74 61.73
C PRO A 172 -25.44 -9.25 61.61
N ILE A 173 -24.98 -10.05 60.62
CA ILE A 173 -24.12 -11.25 60.82
C ILE A 173 -24.09 -12.06 59.51
N GLU A 174 -22.88 -12.45 59.09
CA GLU A 174 -22.40 -13.70 58.40
C GLU A 174 -23.24 -14.36 57.29
N ALA A 175 -22.76 -15.20 56.38
CA ALA A 175 -21.49 -15.63 55.78
C ALA A 175 -21.92 -16.68 54.71
N SER A 176 -20.96 -17.26 53.98
CA SER A 176 -21.08 -18.37 52.99
C SER A 176 -21.66 -17.97 51.61
N LEU A 177 -20.99 -18.07 50.46
CA LEU A 177 -19.93 -18.97 49.94
C LEU A 177 -20.39 -20.44 49.78
N ALA A 178 -20.84 -20.79 48.57
CA ALA A 178 -20.82 -22.11 47.90
C ALA A 178 -21.67 -21.99 46.61
N GLU A 179 -21.08 -22.15 45.41
CA GLU A 179 -21.10 -23.38 44.59
C GLU A 179 -22.52 -23.77 44.13
N GLU A 180 -22.84 -24.25 42.94
CA GLU A 180 -22.23 -24.51 41.62
C GLU A 180 -23.43 -25.08 40.82
N LYS A 181 -23.34 -25.17 39.49
CA LYS A 181 -24.14 -26.06 38.61
C LYS A 181 -25.63 -25.73 38.34
N ASP A 182 -25.88 -25.34 37.10
CA ASP A 182 -26.16 -26.25 35.98
C ASP A 182 -27.31 -25.80 35.08
N THR A 183 -27.06 -25.97 33.78
CA THR A 183 -28.03 -26.09 32.68
C THR A 183 -28.93 -24.89 32.34
N LYS A 184 -28.78 -24.38 31.10
CA LYS A 184 -29.56 -24.81 29.91
C LYS A 184 -29.77 -23.65 28.92
N LYS A 185 -29.04 -23.71 27.80
CA LYS A 185 -29.56 -23.65 26.42
C LYS A 185 -30.61 -22.56 26.09
N SER A 186 -30.18 -21.51 25.40
CA SER A 186 -30.98 -20.90 24.32
C SER A 186 -30.03 -20.45 23.22
N ASP A 187 -29.66 -21.44 22.41
CA ASP A 187 -29.22 -21.19 21.05
C ASP A 187 -30.47 -20.90 20.20
N VAL A 188 -30.29 -20.15 19.12
CA VAL A 188 -31.25 -19.92 18.02
C VAL A 188 -32.31 -18.84 18.25
N GLU A 189 -32.03 -17.61 17.78
CA GLU A 189 -32.83 -16.92 16.74
C GLU A 189 -32.36 -15.47 16.51
N ALA A 190 -31.66 -15.24 15.39
CA ALA A 190 -31.74 -14.01 14.58
C ALA A 190 -30.74 -14.16 13.41
N LYS A 191 -31.06 -15.02 12.44
CA LYS A 191 -31.67 -14.58 11.17
C LYS A 191 -30.67 -13.79 10.32
N GLU A 192 -29.99 -14.55 9.46
CA GLU A 192 -29.41 -14.10 8.20
C GLU A 192 -30.25 -12.98 7.58
N ARG A 193 -29.77 -11.74 7.73
CA ARG A 193 -30.16 -10.65 6.84
C ARG A 193 -29.02 -10.52 5.85
N SER A 194 -29.25 -11.10 4.67
CA SER A 194 -28.37 -11.06 3.50
C SER A 194 -28.29 -9.64 2.91
N GLY A 195 -27.73 -8.72 3.70
CA GLY A 195 -27.23 -7.43 3.23
C GLY A 195 -25.74 -7.35 3.58
N PRO A 196 -24.93 -6.62 2.80
CA PRO A 196 -23.53 -6.41 3.17
C PRO A 196 -23.46 -5.82 4.58
N PRO A 197 -22.62 -6.36 5.48
CA PRO A 197 -22.49 -5.83 6.82
C PRO A 197 -22.12 -4.35 6.75
N LEU A 198 -22.77 -3.53 7.58
CA LEU A 198 -22.50 -2.11 7.65
C LEU A 198 -21.02 -1.87 8.00
N PRO A 199 -20.36 -0.85 7.43
CA PRO A 199 -18.97 -0.57 7.72
C PRO A 199 -18.79 -0.24 9.20
N ILE A 200 -17.97 -1.07 9.86
CA ILE A 200 -17.66 -0.96 11.29
C ILE A 200 -16.78 0.29 11.50
N PRO A 201 -17.13 1.19 12.43
CA PRO A 201 -16.33 2.37 12.71
C PRO A 201 -14.99 2.00 13.37
N ILE A 202 -13.96 2.82 13.13
CA ILE A 202 -12.54 2.52 13.47
C ILE A 202 -12.32 2.22 14.97
N HIS A 203 -13.15 2.76 15.85
CA HIS A 203 -13.02 2.58 17.31
C HIS A 203 -13.59 1.25 17.82
N GLU A 204 -14.30 0.51 16.98
CA GLU A 204 -14.82 -0.82 17.30
C GLU A 204 -13.90 -1.94 16.78
N LEU A 205 -12.86 -1.59 16.01
CA LEU A 205 -11.87 -2.56 15.53
C LEU A 205 -10.95 -3.02 16.66
N LYS A 206 -10.74 -4.33 16.77
CA LYS A 206 -9.74 -4.89 17.69
C LYS A 206 -8.34 -4.62 17.14
N ALA A 207 -7.33 -4.68 18.02
CA ALA A 207 -5.93 -4.51 17.61
C ALA A 207 -5.50 -5.51 16.53
N GLU A 208 -6.04 -6.73 16.58
CA GLU A 208 -5.77 -7.78 15.60
C GLU A 208 -6.38 -7.46 14.22
N ASP A 209 -7.57 -6.87 14.17
CA ASP A 209 -8.20 -6.44 12.92
C ASP A 209 -7.41 -5.30 12.28
N LEU A 210 -6.89 -4.39 13.09
CA LEU A 210 -6.03 -3.30 12.62
C LEU A 210 -4.69 -3.82 12.07
N TYR A 211 -4.11 -4.82 12.72
CA TYR A 211 -2.90 -5.49 12.24
C TYR A 211 -3.14 -6.23 10.91
N MET A 212 -4.20 -7.04 10.84
CA MET A 212 -4.52 -7.82 9.66
C MET A 212 -4.90 -6.93 8.47
N SER A 213 -5.67 -5.86 8.69
CA SER A 213 -6.04 -4.93 7.62
C SER A 213 -4.84 -4.24 6.96
N HIS A 214 -3.78 -3.95 7.72
CA HIS A 214 -2.54 -3.39 7.16
C HIS A 214 -1.65 -4.46 6.51
N LEU A 215 -1.59 -5.67 7.07
CA LEU A 215 -0.77 -6.75 6.51
C LEU A 215 -1.36 -7.36 5.25
N TYR A 216 -2.68 -7.47 5.17
CA TYR A 216 -3.39 -8.09 4.06
C TYR A 216 -2.99 -7.54 2.68
N PRO A 217 -2.94 -6.21 2.42
CA PRO A 217 -2.51 -5.69 1.13
C PRO A 217 -1.07 -6.05 0.78
N ILE A 218 -0.17 -6.10 1.78
CA ILE A 218 1.23 -6.51 1.57
C ILE A 218 1.28 -8.00 1.23
N LEU A 219 0.55 -8.83 1.97
CA LEU A 219 0.48 -10.27 1.73
C LEU A 219 -0.10 -10.58 0.35
N GLN A 220 -1.13 -9.85 -0.09
CA GLN A 220 -1.77 -10.00 -1.39
C GLN A 220 -0.84 -9.58 -2.55
N LEU A 221 -0.03 -8.53 -2.34
CA LEU A 221 1.01 -8.15 -3.31
C LEU A 221 2.10 -9.24 -3.43
N GLN A 222 2.51 -9.84 -2.30
CA GLN A 222 3.50 -10.91 -2.32
C GLN A 222 2.93 -12.21 -2.92
N SER A 223 1.69 -12.57 -2.61
CA SER A 223 1.05 -13.76 -3.15
C SER A 223 0.90 -13.68 -4.67
N SER A 224 0.39 -12.55 -5.19
CA SER A 224 0.28 -12.32 -6.63
C SER A 224 1.63 -12.32 -7.34
N ARG A 225 2.67 -11.77 -6.70
CA ARG A 225 4.05 -11.85 -7.22
C ARG A 225 4.55 -13.29 -7.29
N LEU A 226 4.40 -14.08 -6.23
CA LEU A 226 4.83 -15.48 -6.21
C LEU A 226 4.06 -16.31 -7.24
N GLU A 227 2.76 -16.07 -7.40
CA GLU A 227 1.94 -16.72 -8.42
C GLU A 227 2.43 -16.38 -9.84
N SER A 228 2.74 -15.12 -10.11
CA SER A 228 3.29 -14.71 -11.42
C SER A 228 4.64 -15.36 -11.72
N LEU A 229 5.52 -15.47 -10.70
CA LEU A 229 6.83 -16.10 -10.84
C LEU A 229 6.68 -17.60 -11.07
N LYS A 230 5.81 -18.26 -10.31
CA LYS A 230 5.47 -19.67 -10.49
C LYS A 230 4.96 -19.92 -11.91
N GLN A 231 4.06 -19.07 -12.40
CA GLN A 231 3.51 -19.19 -13.75
C GLN A 231 4.59 -19.02 -14.83
N ALA A 232 5.48 -18.03 -14.67
CA ALA A 232 6.61 -17.81 -15.58
C ALA A 232 7.58 -19.01 -15.59
N GLN A 233 7.89 -19.57 -14.43
CA GLN A 233 8.72 -20.78 -14.31
C GLN A 233 8.05 -21.99 -14.95
N GLN A 234 6.75 -22.19 -14.69
CA GLN A 234 6.01 -23.30 -15.28
C GLN A 234 5.98 -23.20 -16.80
N ALA A 235 5.77 -22.01 -17.36
CA ALA A 235 5.83 -21.79 -18.81
C ALA A 235 7.21 -22.11 -19.39
N SER A 236 8.30 -21.74 -18.69
CA SER A 236 9.67 -22.08 -19.11
C SER A 236 9.92 -23.59 -19.08
N ILE A 237 9.49 -24.26 -18.02
CA ILE A 237 9.60 -25.72 -17.89
C ILE A 237 8.83 -26.42 -19.03
N ASP A 238 7.62 -25.97 -19.32
CA ASP A 238 6.80 -26.55 -20.39
C ASP A 238 7.46 -26.41 -21.76
N ILE A 239 8.11 -25.26 -22.04
CA ILE A 239 8.88 -25.03 -23.27
C ILE A 239 10.07 -26.00 -23.34
N LEU A 240 10.83 -26.15 -22.26
CA LEU A 240 11.99 -27.06 -22.23
C LEU A 240 11.58 -28.51 -22.39
N ILE A 241 10.44 -28.91 -21.81
CA ILE A 241 9.88 -30.26 -21.99
C ILE A 241 9.48 -30.51 -23.44
N LYS A 242 8.84 -29.53 -24.10
CA LYS A 242 8.49 -29.63 -25.53
C LYS A 242 9.74 -29.81 -26.38
N ARG A 243 10.75 -28.96 -26.18
CA ARG A 243 12.03 -29.05 -26.90
C ARG A 243 12.72 -30.39 -26.68
N ARG A 244 12.74 -30.90 -25.43
CA ARG A 244 13.32 -32.21 -25.12
C ARG A 244 12.60 -33.32 -25.87
N LYS A 245 11.27 -33.28 -25.94
CA LYS A 245 10.47 -34.30 -26.65
C LYS A 245 10.73 -34.27 -28.16
N GLU A 246 10.82 -33.08 -28.74
CA GLU A 246 11.18 -32.89 -30.16
C GLU A 246 12.58 -33.45 -30.44
N GLN A 247 13.57 -33.10 -29.62
CA GLN A 247 14.94 -33.64 -29.73
C GLN A 247 14.98 -35.16 -29.58
N GLN A 248 14.20 -35.72 -28.65
CA GLN A 248 14.09 -37.18 -28.49
C GLN A 248 13.45 -37.87 -29.71
N ALA A 249 12.53 -37.21 -30.40
CA ALA A 249 11.94 -37.73 -31.63
C ALA A 249 12.95 -37.68 -32.79
N GLU A 250 13.66 -36.57 -32.95
CA GLU A 250 14.71 -36.40 -33.96
C GLU A 250 15.84 -37.41 -33.77
N ILE A 251 16.32 -37.63 -32.54
CA ILE A 251 17.36 -38.63 -32.25
C ILE A 251 16.90 -40.04 -32.66
N LYS A 252 15.64 -40.40 -32.37
CA LYS A 252 15.09 -41.70 -32.76
C LYS A 252 15.04 -41.86 -34.28
N GLU A 253 14.68 -40.81 -35.01
CA GLU A 253 14.67 -40.80 -36.47
C GLU A 253 16.08 -40.93 -37.06
N LEU A 254 17.06 -40.21 -36.50
CA LEU A 254 18.45 -40.30 -36.89
C LEU A 254 19.03 -41.70 -36.63
N ILE A 255 18.73 -42.29 -35.47
CA ILE A 255 19.12 -43.68 -35.17
C ILE A 255 18.51 -44.65 -36.18
N ALA A 256 17.21 -44.54 -36.46
CA ALA A 256 16.56 -45.42 -37.45
C ALA A 256 17.17 -45.25 -38.86
N THR A 257 17.55 -44.03 -39.23
CA THR A 257 18.22 -43.76 -40.50
C THR A 257 19.63 -44.34 -40.55
N LEU A 258 20.39 -44.24 -39.46
CA LEU A 258 21.72 -44.85 -39.33
C LEU A 258 21.65 -46.37 -39.35
N GLU A 259 20.72 -46.98 -38.62
CA GLU A 259 20.47 -48.42 -38.66
C GLU A 259 20.15 -48.89 -40.08
N LYS A 260 19.35 -48.14 -40.83
CA LYS A 260 19.06 -48.44 -42.24
C LYS A 260 20.32 -48.35 -43.12
N ARG A 261 21.17 -47.33 -42.92
CA ARG A 261 22.42 -47.19 -43.66
C ARG A 261 23.42 -48.30 -43.31
N LEU A 262 23.46 -48.70 -42.05
CA LEU A 262 24.31 -49.79 -41.57
C LEU A 262 23.91 -51.11 -42.22
N ARG A 263 22.60 -51.43 -42.30
CA ARG A 263 22.11 -52.60 -43.03
C ARG A 263 22.53 -52.62 -44.51
N VAL A 264 22.52 -51.47 -45.19
CA VAL A 264 22.96 -51.38 -46.59
C VAL A 264 24.47 -51.66 -46.71
N VAL A 265 25.28 -51.20 -45.75
CA VAL A 265 26.72 -51.50 -45.74
C VAL A 265 26.97 -52.96 -45.41
N ASP A 266 26.23 -53.55 -44.47
CA ASP A 266 26.31 -54.97 -44.15
C ASP A 266 25.95 -55.83 -45.36
N GLU A 267 24.86 -55.51 -46.07
CA GLU A 267 24.45 -56.19 -47.31
C GLU A 267 25.51 -56.03 -48.43
N ALA A 268 26.10 -54.85 -48.58
CA ALA A 268 27.19 -54.63 -49.53
C ALA A 268 28.46 -55.42 -49.15
N ALA A 269 28.76 -55.54 -47.85
CA ALA A 269 29.90 -56.32 -47.36
C ALA A 269 29.68 -57.82 -47.57
N GLU A 270 28.46 -58.32 -47.37
CA GLU A 270 28.08 -59.70 -47.70
C GLU A 270 28.23 -59.97 -49.21
N GLY A 271 27.77 -59.06 -50.07
CA GLY A 271 27.95 -59.19 -51.53
C GLY A 271 29.43 -59.19 -51.96
N VAL A 272 30.28 -58.35 -51.36
CA VAL A 272 31.73 -58.37 -51.63
C VAL A 272 32.37 -59.69 -51.14
N LYS A 273 31.93 -60.20 -49.98
CA LYS A 273 32.38 -61.50 -49.46
C LYS A 273 32.00 -62.64 -50.41
N GLU A 274 30.78 -62.63 -50.96
CA GLU A 274 30.32 -63.62 -51.94
C GLU A 274 31.17 -63.57 -53.23
N ILE A 275 31.48 -62.37 -53.75
CA ILE A 275 32.37 -62.22 -54.92
C ILE A 275 33.78 -62.75 -54.65
N LEU A 276 34.35 -62.46 -53.47
CA LEU A 276 35.68 -62.98 -53.10
C LEU A 276 35.70 -64.50 -52.93
N GLU A 277 34.60 -65.10 -52.45
CA GLU A 277 34.45 -66.56 -52.40
C GLU A 277 34.35 -67.16 -53.81
N MET A 278 33.70 -66.48 -54.75
CA MET A 278 33.65 -66.90 -56.16
C MET A 278 35.01 -66.78 -56.88
N ASP A 279 35.77 -65.70 -56.68
CA ASP A 279 37.10 -65.52 -57.28
C ASP A 279 38.14 -66.51 -56.71
N GLY A 280 38.01 -66.90 -55.43
CA GLY A 280 38.86 -67.92 -54.81
C GLY A 280 38.63 -69.33 -55.35
N ASP A 281 37.44 -69.62 -55.86
CA ASP A 281 37.12 -70.88 -56.53
C ASP A 281 37.60 -70.89 -58.00
N GLU A 282 37.71 -69.73 -58.67
CA GLU A 282 38.28 -69.63 -60.02
C GLU A 282 39.80 -69.91 -60.05
N GLU A 283 40.61 -69.42 -59.09
CA GLU A 283 42.05 -69.77 -59.00
C GLU A 283 42.32 -71.27 -58.73
N MET A 284 41.36 -72.01 -58.17
CA MET A 284 41.47 -73.47 -57.95
C MET A 284 41.11 -74.30 -59.19
N THR A 285 40.61 -73.67 -60.26
CA THR A 285 40.22 -74.35 -61.52
C THR A 285 41.19 -74.13 -62.69
N GLU A 286 42.21 -73.28 -62.53
CA GLU A 286 43.29 -73.07 -63.51
C GLU A 286 44.63 -73.71 -63.06
N VAL A 287 44.70 -75.04 -62.93
CA VAL A 287 45.97 -75.81 -62.86
C VAL A 287 45.88 -77.10 -63.68
#